data_AF-A0A0U2JDS2-F1
#
_entry.id   AF-A0A0U2JDS2-F1
#
_cell.length_a   1.000
_cell.length_b   1.000
_cell.length_c   1.000
_cell.angle_alpha   90.00
_cell.angle_beta   90.00
_cell.angle_gamma   90.00
#
_symmetry.space_group_name_H-M   'P 1'
#
loop_
_entity.id
_entity.type
_entity.pdbx_description
1 polymer ?
#
loop_
_entity_poly.entity_id
_entity_poly.type
_entity_poly.pdbx_seq_one_letter_code
_entity_poly.pdbx_strand_id
1 'polypeptide(L)'
;MTRTGKGEIDAYPTNWRWEKDTLWAEATVLLYNFDVDGSDLKKEHLDFLHDQVLFFLDDGPEARVGVVGQASLTGESGHNDELSAKRAKAVMNYLTTKKIAASKFQPKEPIALGDAPSGPVKEDNRDRSVTLNLKFSVTIEDLYVFSDDWTHRLDWDDIIGVDTADHSKSIDKINIEMTAWGAPRYWVLGGGKRVPVMPPEIPVRLRSRSPVRAWGYSTILMPKWVRIPMKDASAPYDPG
;
A
#
# COMPACT_ATOMS: atom_id res chain seq x y z
N MET A 1 -22.46 26.46 -10.09
CA MET A 1 -21.86 25.12 -10.24
C MET A 1 -21.83 24.73 -11.70
N THR A 2 -20.63 24.55 -12.26
CA THR A 2 -20.44 24.17 -13.66
C THR A 2 -19.94 22.74 -13.72
N ARG A 3 -20.62 21.86 -14.47
CA ARG A 3 -20.27 20.44 -14.57
C ARG A 3 -19.03 20.24 -15.45
N THR A 4 -18.06 19.45 -14.97
CA THR A 4 -16.74 19.27 -15.60
C THR A 4 -16.50 17.88 -16.21
N GLY A 5 -17.55 17.10 -16.47
CA GLY A 5 -17.45 15.76 -17.04
C GLY A 5 -17.32 14.66 -15.97
N LYS A 6 -16.68 13.54 -16.30
CA LYS A 6 -16.53 12.38 -15.38
C LYS A 6 -15.48 12.64 -14.30
N GLY A 7 -15.62 11.97 -13.16
CA GLY A 7 -14.56 11.95 -12.15
C GLY A 7 -13.35 11.17 -12.65
N GLU A 8 -12.17 11.57 -12.23
CA GLU A 8 -10.92 10.93 -12.65
C GLU A 8 -10.07 10.57 -11.43
N ILE A 9 -9.23 9.54 -11.59
CA ILE A 9 -8.41 8.99 -10.52
C ILE A 9 -6.98 8.84 -11.04
N ASP A 10 -6.04 9.39 -10.28
CA ASP A 10 -4.62 9.10 -10.42
C ASP A 10 -4.09 8.43 -9.16
N ALA A 11 -3.10 7.57 -9.32
CA ALA A 11 -2.37 6.99 -8.21
C ALA A 11 -0.87 7.13 -8.46
N TYR A 12 -0.13 7.46 -7.41
CA TYR A 12 1.30 7.68 -7.46
C TYR A 12 2.08 6.45 -6.95
N PRO A 13 3.37 6.34 -7.28
CA PRO A 13 4.22 5.26 -6.78
C PRO A 13 4.14 5.18 -5.25
N THR A 14 3.99 3.96 -4.74
CA THR A 14 3.92 3.72 -3.30
C THR A 14 5.32 3.75 -2.71
N ASN A 15 5.47 4.42 -1.57
CA ASN A 15 6.70 4.39 -0.81
C ASN A 15 6.66 3.23 0.19
N TRP A 16 7.76 2.47 0.28
CA TRP A 16 7.88 1.37 1.23
C TRP A 16 8.99 1.63 2.22
N ARG A 17 8.72 1.41 3.50
CA ARG A 17 9.75 1.49 4.53
C ARG A 17 9.52 0.50 5.65
N TRP A 18 10.62 -0.08 6.12
CA TRP A 18 10.61 -0.83 7.38
C TRP A 18 10.62 0.14 8.55
N GLU A 19 9.64 0.01 9.44
CA GLU A 19 9.69 0.61 10.76
C GLU A 19 9.68 -0.53 11.79
N LYS A 20 10.81 -0.71 12.49
CA LYS A 20 11.04 -1.86 13.37
C LYS A 20 10.87 -3.18 12.62
N ASP A 21 9.78 -3.91 12.88
CA ASP A 21 9.47 -5.23 12.33
C ASP A 21 8.23 -5.19 11.41
N THR A 22 7.76 -3.99 11.04
CA THR A 22 6.61 -3.80 10.15
C THR A 22 7.05 -3.13 8.86
N LEU A 23 6.67 -3.73 7.73
CA LEU A 23 6.81 -3.10 6.42
C LEU A 23 5.60 -2.19 6.19
N TRP A 24 5.83 -0.89 6.12
CA TRP A 24 4.81 0.08 5.80
C TRP A 24 4.82 0.41 4.32
N ALA A 25 3.63 0.57 3.78
CA ALA A 25 3.39 1.05 2.45
C ALA A 25 2.52 2.31 2.52
N GLU A 26 3.00 3.37 1.89
CA GLU A 26 2.37 4.69 1.85
C GLU A 26 2.04 5.04 0.40
N ALA A 27 0.75 4.98 0.07
CA ALA A 27 0.23 5.23 -1.26
C ALA A 27 -0.51 6.57 -1.30
N THR A 28 -0.33 7.31 -2.39
CA THR A 28 -1.06 8.56 -2.63
C THR A 28 -1.97 8.38 -3.83
N VAL A 29 -3.25 8.67 -3.63
CA VAL A 29 -4.28 8.64 -4.68
C VAL A 29 -4.92 10.01 -4.79
N LEU A 30 -5.16 10.46 -6.01
CA LEU A 30 -5.81 11.72 -6.31
C LEU A 30 -7.17 11.45 -6.96
N LEU A 31 -8.25 11.87 -6.31
CA LEU A 31 -9.57 11.97 -6.91
C LEU A 31 -9.69 13.39 -7.48
N TYR A 32 -9.91 13.54 -8.78
CA TYR A 32 -9.88 14.85 -9.42
C TYR A 32 -10.96 15.06 -10.47
N ASN A 33 -10.95 16.25 -11.06
CA ASN A 33 -11.99 16.72 -11.97
C ASN A 33 -13.35 16.88 -11.27
N PHE A 34 -13.35 17.46 -10.06
CA PHE A 34 -14.58 17.94 -9.44
C PHE A 34 -15.21 19.06 -10.27
N ASP A 35 -16.52 19.24 -10.12
CA ASP A 35 -17.25 20.34 -10.75
C ASP A 35 -16.76 21.69 -10.23
N VAL A 36 -16.85 22.73 -11.06
CA VAL A 36 -16.53 24.10 -10.65
C VAL A 36 -17.54 24.53 -9.59
N ASP A 37 -17.04 25.05 -8.47
CA ASP A 37 -17.80 25.33 -7.24
C ASP A 37 -18.54 24.11 -6.67
N GLY A 38 -18.12 22.91 -7.05
CA GLY A 38 -18.71 21.64 -6.64
C GLY A 38 -17.83 20.86 -5.68
N SER A 39 -18.45 20.24 -4.68
CA SER A 39 -17.81 19.29 -3.77
C SER A 39 -18.35 17.86 -3.87
N ASP A 40 -19.32 17.63 -4.77
CA ASP A 40 -19.99 16.34 -4.88
C ASP A 40 -19.05 15.28 -5.46
N LEU A 41 -19.08 14.09 -4.85
CA LEU A 41 -18.36 12.93 -5.38
C LEU A 41 -19.06 12.42 -6.62
N LYS A 42 -18.31 12.31 -7.70
CA LYS A 42 -18.76 11.73 -8.96
C LYS A 42 -18.80 10.21 -8.85
N LYS A 43 -19.53 9.57 -9.77
CA LYS A 43 -19.69 8.11 -9.78
C LYS A 43 -18.34 7.40 -9.76
N GLU A 44 -17.38 7.85 -10.57
CA GLU A 44 -16.06 7.24 -10.65
C GLU A 44 -15.29 7.33 -9.33
N HIS A 45 -15.45 8.44 -8.59
CA HIS A 45 -14.87 8.57 -7.25
C HIS A 45 -15.52 7.58 -6.27
N LEU A 46 -16.84 7.45 -6.32
CA LEU A 46 -17.59 6.55 -5.44
C LEU A 46 -17.25 5.08 -5.71
N ASP A 47 -17.18 4.69 -6.99
CA ASP A 47 -16.80 3.34 -7.42
C ASP A 47 -15.37 3.02 -6.93
N PHE A 48 -14.41 3.92 -7.14
CA PHE A 48 -13.03 3.71 -6.67
C PHE A 48 -12.96 3.60 -5.14
N LEU A 49 -13.60 4.52 -4.41
CA LEU A 49 -13.63 4.47 -2.95
C LEU A 49 -14.27 3.17 -2.45
N HIS A 50 -15.36 2.74 -3.07
CA HIS A 50 -16.08 1.52 -2.70
C HIS A 50 -15.26 0.25 -2.96
N ASP A 51 -14.82 0.08 -4.19
CA ASP A 51 -14.25 -1.17 -4.69
C ASP A 51 -12.80 -1.35 -4.24
N GLN A 52 -12.10 -0.25 -3.98
CA GLN A 52 -10.66 -0.29 -3.72
C GLN A 52 -10.24 0.34 -2.42
N VAL A 53 -10.96 1.30 -1.81
CA VAL A 53 -10.48 1.92 -0.56
C VAL A 53 -11.13 1.30 0.68
N LEU A 54 -12.43 0.99 0.62
CA LEU A 54 -13.17 0.47 1.79
C LEU A 54 -12.58 -0.82 2.34
N PHE A 55 -12.34 -1.81 1.46
CA PHE A 55 -11.85 -3.12 1.87
C PHE A 55 -10.60 -3.03 2.76
N PHE A 56 -9.63 -2.18 2.39
CA PHE A 56 -8.38 -2.08 3.15
C PHE A 56 -8.51 -1.31 4.46
N LEU A 57 -9.36 -0.28 4.50
CA LEU A 57 -9.57 0.47 5.73
C LEU A 57 -10.35 -0.34 6.76
N ASP A 58 -11.23 -1.22 6.30
CA ASP A 58 -12.03 -2.12 7.14
C ASP A 58 -11.18 -3.31 7.64
N ASP A 59 -10.52 -4.03 6.73
CA ASP A 59 -9.78 -5.26 7.04
C ASP A 59 -8.41 -5.01 7.69
N GLY A 60 -7.73 -3.92 7.33
CA GLY A 60 -6.39 -3.62 7.83
C GLY A 60 -6.42 -2.92 9.20
N PRO A 61 -6.07 -3.56 10.33
CA PRO A 61 -6.19 -2.96 11.66
C PRO A 61 -5.38 -1.66 11.79
N GLU A 62 -4.17 -1.66 11.22
CA GLU A 62 -3.23 -0.54 11.21
C GLU A 62 -3.39 0.38 9.99
N ALA A 63 -4.34 0.12 9.09
CA ALA A 63 -4.60 0.99 7.95
C ALA A 63 -5.10 2.36 8.41
N ARG A 64 -4.59 3.43 7.78
CA ARG A 64 -4.97 4.82 8.03
C ARG A 64 -5.14 5.57 6.72
N VAL A 65 -5.99 6.59 6.72
CA VAL A 65 -6.21 7.49 5.59
C VAL A 65 -6.14 8.95 6.03
N GLY A 66 -5.30 9.73 5.35
CA GLY A 66 -5.35 11.18 5.37
C GLY A 66 -6.14 11.69 4.18
N VAL A 67 -7.07 12.62 4.41
CA VAL A 67 -7.90 13.23 3.36
C VAL A 67 -7.56 14.70 3.26
N VAL A 68 -7.09 15.12 2.08
CA VAL A 68 -6.62 16.48 1.83
C VAL A 68 -7.35 17.06 0.63
N GLY A 69 -8.10 18.15 0.83
CA GLY A 69 -8.82 18.83 -0.24
C GLY A 69 -8.00 19.93 -0.88
N GLN A 70 -8.14 20.07 -2.19
CA GLN A 70 -7.59 21.19 -2.97
C GLN A 70 -8.69 21.83 -3.82
N ALA A 71 -8.63 23.15 -3.92
CA ALA A 71 -9.53 23.96 -4.73
C ALA A 71 -8.81 24.50 -5.98
N SER A 72 -9.58 25.17 -6.83
CA SER A 72 -9.05 25.81 -8.03
C SER A 72 -7.97 26.83 -7.67
N LEU A 73 -6.98 26.99 -8.54
CA LEU A 73 -5.90 27.99 -8.37
C LEU A 73 -6.32 29.41 -8.75
N THR A 74 -7.56 29.55 -9.22
CA THR A 74 -8.19 30.82 -9.58
C THR A 74 -9.42 31.04 -8.71
N GLY A 75 -9.66 32.26 -8.26
CA GLY A 75 -10.81 32.62 -7.41
C GLY A 75 -10.41 33.42 -6.19
N GLU A 76 -11.37 33.76 -5.34
CA GLU A 76 -11.12 34.39 -4.05
C GLU A 76 -10.62 33.32 -3.06
N SER A 77 -9.46 33.56 -2.42
CA SER A 77 -8.79 32.56 -1.55
C SER A 77 -9.71 32.00 -0.45
N GLY A 78 -10.55 32.84 0.18
CA GLY A 78 -11.51 32.37 1.19
C GLY A 78 -12.58 31.40 0.66
N HIS A 79 -13.00 31.56 -0.60
CA HIS A 79 -13.93 30.63 -1.25
C HIS A 79 -13.26 29.27 -1.55
N ASN A 80 -11.99 29.29 -1.94
CA ASN A 80 -11.19 28.10 -2.21
C ASN A 80 -10.87 27.30 -0.94
N ASP A 81 -10.61 27.97 0.19
CA ASP A 81 -10.49 27.33 1.50
C ASP A 81 -11.75 26.56 1.87
N GLU A 82 -12.92 27.21 1.77
CA GLU A 82 -14.19 26.55 2.05
C GLU A 82 -14.47 25.38 1.10
N LEU A 83 -14.19 25.56 -0.19
CA LEU A 83 -14.49 24.54 -1.21
C LEU A 83 -13.58 23.31 -1.06
N SER A 84 -12.31 23.52 -0.77
CA SER A 84 -11.36 22.44 -0.50
C SER A 84 -11.75 21.65 0.76
N ALA A 85 -12.19 22.34 1.82
CA ALA A 85 -12.72 21.71 3.03
C ALA A 85 -13.99 20.89 2.75
N LYS A 86 -14.94 21.45 1.98
CA LYS A 86 -16.19 20.77 1.57
C LYS A 86 -15.90 19.49 0.79
N ARG A 87 -14.95 19.52 -0.14
CA ARG A 87 -14.52 18.34 -0.93
C ARG A 87 -13.90 17.24 -0.07
N ALA A 88 -12.96 17.61 0.79
CA ALA A 88 -12.33 16.64 1.69
C ALA A 88 -13.36 16.03 2.66
N LYS A 89 -14.27 16.85 3.19
CA LYS A 89 -15.37 16.40 4.05
C LYS A 89 -16.34 15.48 3.30
N ALA A 90 -16.61 15.71 2.01
CA ALA A 90 -17.46 14.81 1.22
C ALA A 90 -16.89 13.39 1.16
N VAL A 91 -15.57 13.24 0.94
CA VAL A 91 -14.91 11.92 0.98
C VAL A 91 -14.97 11.31 2.39
N MET A 92 -14.63 12.08 3.42
CA MET A 92 -14.64 11.58 4.80
C MET A 92 -16.04 11.15 5.25
N ASN A 93 -17.09 11.92 4.88
CA ASN A 93 -18.48 11.58 5.15
C ASN A 93 -18.90 10.30 4.43
N TYR A 94 -18.48 10.13 3.17
CA TYR A 94 -18.75 8.91 2.42
C TYR A 94 -18.15 7.68 3.14
N LEU A 95 -16.87 7.73 3.50
CA LEU A 95 -16.19 6.64 4.22
C LEU A 95 -16.81 6.37 5.59
N THR A 96 -17.16 7.41 6.34
CA THR A 96 -17.85 7.30 7.64
C THR A 96 -19.23 6.65 7.48
N THR A 97 -19.99 7.02 6.44
CA THR A 97 -21.30 6.41 6.13
C THR A 97 -21.18 4.92 5.81
N LYS A 98 -20.02 4.51 5.27
CA LYS A 98 -19.65 3.11 5.04
C LYS A 98 -19.06 2.42 6.28
N LYS A 99 -19.23 3.01 7.47
CA LYS A 99 -18.83 2.48 8.78
C LYS A 99 -17.32 2.39 9.02
N ILE A 100 -16.51 3.08 8.22
CA ILE A 100 -15.08 3.22 8.53
C ILE A 100 -14.92 3.97 9.86
N ALA A 101 -14.21 3.36 10.80
CA ALA A 101 -14.04 3.91 12.13
C ALA A 101 -13.28 5.25 12.11
N ALA A 102 -13.68 6.19 12.97
CA ALA A 102 -13.05 7.51 13.09
C ALA A 102 -11.53 7.42 13.39
N SER A 103 -11.07 6.34 14.04
CA SER A 103 -9.65 6.09 14.33
C SER A 103 -8.79 5.81 13.09
N LYS A 104 -9.42 5.49 11.94
CA LYS A 104 -8.72 5.26 10.67
C LYS A 104 -8.31 6.57 9.99
N PHE A 105 -8.90 7.70 10.37
CA PHE A 105 -8.57 9.00 9.78
C PHE A 105 -7.37 9.63 10.48
N GLN A 106 -6.35 9.99 9.70
CA GLN A 106 -5.15 10.65 10.19
C GLN A 106 -4.70 11.78 9.23
N PRO A 107 -4.83 13.05 9.63
CA PRO A 107 -5.43 13.55 10.87
C PRO A 107 -6.93 13.23 11.00
N LYS A 108 -7.47 13.36 12.22
CA LYS A 108 -8.88 13.06 12.53
C LYS A 108 -9.86 13.91 11.72
N GLU A 109 -9.46 15.14 11.40
CA GLU A 109 -10.22 16.07 10.57
C GLU A 109 -9.56 16.18 9.20
N PRO A 110 -10.34 16.46 8.12
CA PRO A 110 -9.78 16.63 6.80
C PRO A 110 -8.90 17.89 6.74
N ILE A 111 -7.82 17.83 5.96
CA ILE A 111 -6.96 18.99 5.70
C ILE A 111 -7.54 19.73 4.49
N ALA A 112 -7.72 21.04 4.62
CA ALA A 112 -8.05 21.95 3.53
C ALA A 112 -6.79 22.74 3.18
N LEU A 113 -6.32 22.64 1.94
CA LEU A 113 -5.15 23.40 1.49
C LEU A 113 -5.53 24.70 0.78
N GLY A 114 -6.81 24.92 0.47
CA GLY A 114 -7.24 26.09 -0.28
C GLY A 114 -6.67 26.10 -1.70
N ASP A 115 -6.02 27.21 -2.03
CA ASP A 115 -5.32 27.50 -3.28
C ASP A 115 -3.80 27.24 -3.21
N ALA A 116 -3.19 26.78 -4.31
CA ALA A 116 -1.72 26.73 -4.47
C ALA A 116 -1.17 28.11 -4.94
N PRO A 117 0.15 28.38 -4.80
CA PRO A 117 0.68 29.73 -4.60
C PRO A 117 0.38 30.73 -5.74
N SER A 118 0.32 32.01 -5.35
CA SER A 118 0.01 33.15 -6.22
C SER A 118 1.01 33.28 -7.38
N GLY A 119 0.48 33.21 -8.60
CA GLY A 119 1.21 33.38 -9.86
C GLY A 119 0.29 33.19 -11.06
N PRO A 120 0.73 33.49 -12.30
CA PRO A 120 -0.02 33.10 -13.49
C PRO A 120 -0.03 31.58 -13.59
N VAL A 121 -1.07 30.94 -13.06
CA VAL A 121 -1.22 29.49 -13.12
C VAL A 121 -2.24 29.11 -14.18
N LYS A 122 -1.84 28.20 -15.07
CA LYS A 122 -2.78 27.51 -15.96
C LYS A 122 -3.47 26.44 -15.13
N GLU A 123 -4.74 26.66 -14.80
CA GLU A 123 -5.55 25.67 -14.08
C GLU A 123 -5.68 24.38 -14.90
N ASP A 124 -5.53 23.24 -14.24
CA ASP A 124 -5.84 21.93 -14.77
C ASP A 124 -6.95 21.22 -13.97
N ASN A 125 -7.40 20.06 -14.45
CA ASN A 125 -8.47 19.32 -13.77
C ASN A 125 -8.02 18.73 -12.41
N ARG A 126 -6.72 18.62 -12.15
CA ARG A 126 -6.11 18.07 -10.92
C ARG A 126 -6.06 19.10 -9.79
N ASP A 127 -6.11 20.38 -10.10
CA ASP A 127 -6.25 21.44 -9.10
C ASP A 127 -7.56 21.28 -8.31
N ARG A 128 -8.63 20.83 -8.99
CA ARG A 128 -9.91 20.51 -8.37
C ARG A 128 -9.94 19.06 -7.88
N SER A 129 -9.40 18.81 -6.69
CA SER A 129 -9.15 17.43 -6.24
C SER A 129 -9.28 17.18 -4.74
N VAL A 130 -9.26 15.90 -4.40
CA VAL A 130 -9.02 15.38 -3.06
C VAL A 130 -7.92 14.34 -3.14
N THR A 131 -6.86 14.55 -2.37
CA THR A 131 -5.77 13.60 -2.17
C THR A 131 -6.07 12.68 -0.99
N LEU A 132 -5.88 11.39 -1.21
CA LEU A 132 -5.91 10.34 -0.19
C LEU A 132 -4.48 9.87 0.07
N ASN A 133 -4.01 10.05 1.29
CA ASN A 133 -2.75 9.52 1.78
C ASN A 133 -3.04 8.25 2.57
N LEU A 134 -2.88 7.10 1.93
CA LEU A 134 -3.17 5.79 2.49
C LEU A 134 -1.90 5.21 3.09
N LYS A 135 -1.94 4.84 4.36
CA LYS A 135 -0.86 4.14 5.05
C LYS A 135 -1.37 2.80 5.54
N PHE A 136 -0.67 1.73 5.21
CA PHE A 136 -1.05 0.38 5.64
C PHE A 136 0.19 -0.45 5.94
N SER A 137 0.03 -1.37 6.87
CA SER A 137 1.06 -2.36 7.23
C SER A 137 0.93 -3.57 6.31
N VAL A 138 2.05 -4.03 5.80
CA VAL A 138 2.18 -5.36 5.21
C VAL A 138 2.54 -6.32 6.33
N THR A 139 1.64 -7.26 6.62
CA THR A 139 1.85 -8.31 7.60
C THR A 139 2.31 -9.57 6.88
N ILE A 140 3.37 -10.17 7.38
CA ILE A 140 3.79 -11.51 6.95
C ILE A 140 3.00 -12.51 7.81
N GLU A 141 2.12 -13.27 7.17
CA GLU A 141 1.30 -14.30 7.82
C GLU A 141 2.08 -15.57 8.03
N ASP A 142 2.69 -16.04 6.94
CA ASP A 142 3.38 -17.31 6.89
C ASP A 142 4.75 -17.13 6.25
N LEU A 143 5.73 -17.83 6.83
CA LEU A 143 7.06 -17.98 6.28
C LEU A 143 7.38 -19.47 6.26
N TYR A 144 7.52 -20.02 5.07
CA TYR A 144 7.85 -21.42 4.86
C TYR A 144 9.22 -21.55 4.22
N VAL A 145 9.91 -22.59 4.62
CA VAL A 145 11.19 -22.99 4.07
C VAL A 145 10.95 -24.27 3.29
N PHE A 146 11.48 -24.37 2.09
CA PHE A 146 11.33 -25.54 1.23
C PHE A 146 12.69 -26.08 0.78
N SER A 147 12.70 -27.38 0.46
CA SER A 147 13.79 -28.05 -0.24
C SER A 147 14.09 -27.42 -1.59
N ASP A 148 15.24 -27.78 -2.15
CA ASP A 148 15.77 -27.32 -3.44
C ASP A 148 14.74 -27.34 -4.59
N ASP A 149 13.82 -28.32 -4.57
CA ASP A 149 12.82 -28.60 -5.60
C ASP A 149 11.40 -28.11 -5.27
N TRP A 150 11.21 -27.35 -4.19
CA TRP A 150 9.91 -26.88 -3.67
C TRP A 150 8.92 -27.98 -3.27
N THR A 151 9.31 -29.26 -3.26
CA THR A 151 8.36 -30.36 -3.01
C THR A 151 8.16 -30.65 -1.52
N HIS A 152 9.13 -30.27 -0.69
CA HIS A 152 9.11 -30.57 0.73
C HIS A 152 9.28 -29.31 1.56
N ARG A 153 8.27 -29.02 2.39
CA ARG A 153 8.38 -27.99 3.42
C ARG A 153 9.31 -28.50 4.50
N LEU A 154 10.37 -27.74 4.78
CA LEU A 154 11.34 -28.03 5.81
C LEU A 154 10.82 -27.52 7.16
N ASP A 155 10.81 -28.39 8.15
CA ASP A 155 10.64 -28.00 9.55
C ASP A 155 11.99 -27.60 10.16
N TRP A 156 11.95 -26.96 11.33
CA TRP A 156 13.18 -26.50 11.99
C TRP A 156 14.16 -27.67 12.25
N ASP A 157 13.65 -28.86 12.57
CA ASP A 157 14.49 -30.02 12.84
C ASP A 157 15.26 -30.50 11.59
N ASP A 158 14.69 -30.34 10.38
CA ASP A 158 15.33 -30.66 9.09
C ASP A 158 16.45 -29.66 8.72
N ILE A 159 16.46 -28.48 9.34
CA ILE A 159 17.43 -27.41 9.06
C ILE A 159 18.62 -27.49 10.01
N ILE A 160 18.41 -27.87 11.28
CA ILE A 160 19.47 -27.92 12.31
C ILE A 160 20.18 -29.28 12.29
N GLY A 161 19.47 -30.35 11.95
CA GLY A 161 20.07 -31.60 11.54
C GLY A 161 20.13 -31.59 10.02
N VAL A 162 21.32 -31.67 9.43
CA VAL A 162 21.47 -32.11 8.02
C VAL A 162 21.17 -33.63 7.98
N ASP A 163 19.97 -33.97 8.45
CA ASP A 163 19.44 -35.31 8.65
C ASP A 163 18.05 -35.28 8.03
N THR A 164 18.04 -35.16 6.71
CA THR A 164 16.90 -35.58 5.92
C THR A 164 16.58 -37.02 6.35
N ALA A 165 15.30 -37.38 6.51
CA ALA A 165 14.91 -38.77 6.86
C ALA A 165 15.57 -39.84 5.94
N ASP A 166 16.10 -39.40 4.79
CA ASP A 166 17.05 -40.08 3.94
C ASP A 166 18.42 -39.38 3.98
N HIS A 167 19.30 -39.83 4.89
CA HIS A 167 20.64 -39.28 5.18
C HIS A 167 21.61 -39.23 3.97
N SER A 168 21.15 -39.65 2.78
CA SER A 168 21.88 -39.58 1.52
C SER A 168 21.64 -38.29 0.73
N LYS A 169 20.65 -37.47 1.10
CA LYS A 169 20.28 -36.25 0.37
C LYS A 169 20.84 -35.00 1.04
N SER A 170 21.77 -34.31 0.37
CA SER A 170 22.18 -32.96 0.73
C SER A 170 21.11 -31.96 0.31
N ILE A 171 20.90 -30.92 1.13
CA ILE A 171 20.12 -29.74 0.78
C ILE A 171 21.13 -28.70 0.27
N ASP A 172 21.19 -28.49 -1.04
CA ASP A 172 22.15 -27.57 -1.64
C ASP A 172 21.55 -26.15 -1.75
N LYS A 173 20.21 -26.03 -1.77
CA LYS A 173 19.49 -24.76 -1.90
C LYS A 173 18.24 -24.72 -1.02
N ILE A 174 18.15 -23.67 -0.20
CA ILE A 174 16.95 -23.40 0.58
C ILE A 174 16.06 -22.41 -0.17
N ASN A 175 14.82 -22.81 -0.42
CA ASN A 175 13.78 -21.96 -0.97
C ASN A 175 12.95 -21.33 0.16
N ILE A 176 12.48 -20.11 -0.03
CA ILE A 176 11.66 -19.38 0.94
C ILE A 176 10.35 -18.97 0.27
N GLU A 177 9.22 -19.43 0.83
CA GLU A 177 7.89 -18.93 0.49
C GLU A 177 7.38 -18.02 1.61
N MET A 178 6.69 -16.96 1.22
CA MET A 178 6.13 -16.02 2.18
C MET A 178 4.74 -15.59 1.74
N THR A 179 3.77 -15.70 2.65
CA THR A 179 2.44 -15.13 2.48
C THR A 179 2.42 -13.78 3.18
N ALA A 180 2.03 -12.73 2.44
CA ALA A 180 1.92 -11.39 2.96
C ALA A 180 0.55 -10.78 2.60
N TRP A 181 -0.03 -10.05 3.54
CA TRP A 181 -1.35 -9.43 3.41
C TRP A 181 -1.37 -8.00 4.00
N GLY A 182 -2.48 -7.29 3.82
CA GLY A 182 -2.74 -5.96 4.39
C GLY A 182 -2.64 -4.78 3.41
N ALA A 183 -2.03 -4.97 2.24
CA ALA A 183 -1.93 -3.97 1.17
C ALA A 183 -2.61 -4.46 -0.11
N PRO A 184 -3.27 -3.59 -0.91
CA PRO A 184 -3.57 -3.94 -2.29
C PRO A 184 -2.29 -4.23 -3.04
N ARG A 185 -2.37 -5.08 -4.06
CA ARG A 185 -1.23 -5.29 -4.95
C ARG A 185 -1.10 -4.17 -5.97
N TYR A 186 -2.24 -3.72 -6.51
CA TYR A 186 -2.34 -2.63 -7.45
C TYR A 186 -3.60 -1.82 -7.20
N TRP A 187 -3.57 -0.53 -7.53
CA TRP A 187 -4.77 0.23 -7.86
C TRP A 187 -5.16 -0.05 -9.31
N VAL A 188 -6.46 -0.24 -9.56
CA VAL A 188 -7.04 -0.36 -10.90
C VAL A 188 -7.73 0.96 -11.24
N LEU A 189 -7.14 1.73 -12.14
CA LEU A 189 -7.66 3.03 -12.56
C LEU A 189 -8.53 2.90 -13.81
N GLY A 190 -9.12 4.02 -14.24
CA GLY A 190 -9.87 4.10 -15.49
C GLY A 190 -9.08 3.55 -16.69
N GLY A 191 -9.76 2.83 -17.58
CA GLY A 191 -9.12 2.18 -18.74
C GLY A 191 -8.28 0.95 -18.39
N GLY A 192 -8.38 0.41 -17.16
CA GLY A 192 -7.69 -0.81 -16.75
C GLY A 192 -6.22 -0.63 -16.38
N LYS A 193 -5.74 0.62 -16.31
CA LYS A 193 -4.36 0.94 -15.89
C LYS A 193 -4.13 0.46 -14.46
N ARG A 194 -3.08 -0.34 -14.25
CA ARG A 194 -2.68 -0.84 -12.93
C ARG A 194 -1.52 -0.03 -12.38
N VAL A 195 -1.63 0.47 -11.15
CA VAL A 195 -0.55 1.17 -10.45
C VAL A 195 -0.12 0.33 -9.25
N PRO A 196 1.15 -0.12 -9.16
CA PRO A 196 1.60 -1.00 -8.09
C PRO A 196 1.54 -0.32 -6.74
N VAL A 197 1.07 -1.09 -5.77
CA VAL A 197 0.97 -0.67 -4.37
C VAL A 197 1.91 -1.49 -3.50
N MET A 198 1.92 -2.81 -3.66
CA MET A 198 2.99 -3.64 -3.10
C MET A 198 4.25 -3.55 -3.96
N PRO A 199 5.45 -3.65 -3.35
CA PRO A 199 6.68 -3.67 -4.11
C PRO A 199 6.75 -4.96 -4.94
N PRO A 200 7.36 -4.95 -6.13
CA PRO A 200 7.56 -6.17 -6.92
C PRO A 200 8.47 -7.19 -6.20
N GLU A 201 9.33 -6.69 -5.31
CA GLU A 201 10.23 -7.47 -4.48
C GLU A 201 10.11 -7.00 -3.03
N ILE A 202 9.84 -7.92 -2.10
CA ILE A 202 9.82 -7.59 -0.67
C ILE A 202 11.25 -7.71 -0.13
N PRO A 203 11.85 -6.61 0.38
CA PRO A 203 13.17 -6.67 0.98
C PRO A 203 13.07 -7.32 2.37
N VAL A 204 13.60 -8.53 2.52
CA VAL A 204 13.61 -9.27 3.78
C VAL A 204 15.00 -9.23 4.39
N ARG A 205 15.07 -8.97 5.70
CA ARG A 205 16.32 -9.00 6.46
C ARG A 205 16.45 -10.32 7.19
N LEU A 206 17.36 -11.17 6.74
CA LEU A 206 17.69 -12.41 7.45
C LEU A 206 18.66 -12.08 8.60
N ARG A 207 18.34 -12.55 9.81
CA ARG A 207 19.19 -12.44 10.99
C ARG A 207 19.27 -13.80 11.68
N SER A 208 20.47 -14.29 11.93
CA SER A 208 20.66 -15.37 12.91
C SER A 208 20.68 -14.77 14.31
N ARG A 209 19.85 -15.28 15.21
CA ARG A 209 19.92 -14.96 16.66
C ARG A 209 20.82 -15.94 17.43
N SER A 210 21.23 -17.04 16.81
CA SER A 210 22.12 -18.02 17.41
C SER A 210 23.56 -17.78 16.95
N PRO A 211 24.53 -17.70 17.87
CA PRO A 211 25.92 -17.89 17.48
C PRO A 211 26.03 -19.31 16.93
N VAL A 212 26.37 -19.46 15.66
CA VAL A 212 26.66 -20.78 15.10
C VAL A 212 27.96 -21.24 15.78
N ARG A 213 27.86 -22.16 16.75
CA ARG A 213 29.02 -22.83 17.33
C ARG A 213 29.40 -23.97 16.40
N ALA A 214 30.17 -23.66 15.36
CA ALA A 214 30.91 -24.67 14.62
C ALA A 214 32.25 -24.87 15.34
N TRP A 215 32.42 -26.02 16.01
CA TRP A 215 33.72 -26.62 16.35
C TRP A 215 34.87 -25.63 16.64
N GLY A 216 34.70 -24.77 17.66
CA GLY A 216 35.74 -23.85 18.15
C GLY A 216 35.66 -22.39 17.71
N TYR A 217 34.77 -22.02 16.77
CA TYR A 217 34.59 -20.63 16.35
C TYR A 217 33.11 -20.23 16.40
N SER A 218 32.81 -19.13 17.09
CA SER A 218 31.48 -18.52 17.07
C SER A 218 31.40 -17.59 15.86
N THR A 219 30.77 -18.03 14.77
CA THR A 219 30.49 -17.15 13.64
C THR A 219 29.10 -16.54 13.84
N ILE A 220 29.05 -15.23 14.11
CA ILE A 220 27.81 -14.47 14.00
C ILE A 220 27.58 -14.26 12.51
N LEU A 221 26.56 -14.90 11.95
CA LEU A 221 26.14 -14.63 10.58
C LEU A 221 25.71 -13.16 10.50
N MET A 222 26.45 -12.37 9.73
CA MET A 222 26.09 -10.97 9.50
C MET A 222 24.71 -10.89 8.85
N PRO A 223 23.85 -9.95 9.25
CA PRO A 223 22.54 -9.78 8.64
C PRO A 223 22.68 -9.54 7.14
N LYS A 224 21.99 -10.34 6.32
CA LYS A 224 21.96 -10.18 4.87
C LYS A 224 20.57 -9.73 4.43
N TRP A 225 20.52 -8.71 3.57
CA TRP A 225 19.31 -8.33 2.88
C TRP A 225 19.11 -9.25 1.67
N VAL A 226 17.91 -9.81 1.56
CA VAL A 226 17.47 -10.62 0.42
C VAL A 226 16.20 -9.98 -0.12
N ARG A 227 16.01 -10.06 -1.44
CA ARG A 227 14.81 -9.57 -2.11
C ARG A 227 13.99 -10.78 -2.56
N ILE A 228 12.77 -10.88 -2.08
CA ILE A 228 11.86 -11.97 -2.45
C ILE A 228 10.89 -11.44 -3.50
N PRO A 229 10.93 -11.92 -4.75
CA PRO A 229 9.99 -11.47 -5.78
C PRO A 229 8.57 -11.93 -5.43
N MET A 230 7.59 -11.06 -5.61
CA MET A 230 6.19 -11.42 -5.42
C MET A 230 5.67 -12.12 -6.68
N LYS A 231 5.36 -13.42 -6.62
CA LYS A 231 4.66 -14.13 -7.71
C LYS A 231 3.24 -13.60 -7.87
N ASP A 232 2.77 -13.38 -9.09
CA ASP A 232 1.37 -13.01 -9.35
C ASP A 232 0.48 -14.18 -8.93
N ALA A 233 -0.48 -13.95 -8.04
CA ALA A 233 -1.42 -15.01 -7.61
C ALA A 233 -2.30 -15.49 -8.77
N SER A 234 -2.41 -14.69 -9.84
CA SER A 234 -3.09 -15.06 -11.08
C SER A 234 -2.17 -15.69 -12.14
N ALA A 235 -0.84 -15.69 -11.93
CA ALA A 235 0.07 -16.40 -12.80
C ALA A 235 0.12 -17.89 -12.43
N PRO A 236 0.15 -18.82 -13.41
CA PRO A 236 0.39 -20.22 -13.14
C PRO A 236 1.70 -20.40 -12.37
N TYR A 237 1.72 -21.35 -11.44
CA TYR A 237 2.95 -21.74 -10.74
C TYR A 237 3.98 -22.26 -11.76
N ASP A 238 5.05 -21.48 -11.95
CA ASP A 238 6.24 -21.90 -12.69
C ASP A 238 7.33 -22.31 -11.69
N PRO A 239 7.68 -23.61 -11.61
CA PRO A 239 8.68 -24.10 -10.68
C PRO A 239 10.12 -23.71 -11.03
N GLY A 240 10.40 -23.18 -12.23
CA GLY A 240 11.69 -22.59 -12.62
C GLY A 240 12.94 -23.39 -12.26
#